data_AF-A0A938RHD1-F1
#
_entry.id   AF-A0A938RHD1-F1
#
_cell.length_a   1.000
_cell.length_b   1.000
_cell.length_c   1.000
_cell.angle_alpha   90.00
_cell.angle_beta   90.00
_cell.angle_gamma   90.00
#
_symmetry.space_group_name_H-M   'P 1'
#
loop_
_entity.id
_entity.type
_entity.pdbx_description
1 polymer ?
#
loop_
_entity_poly.entity_id
_entity_poly.type
_entity_poly.pdbx_seq_one_letter_code
_entity_poly.pdbx_strand_id
1 'polypeptide(L)'
;MLDIAADIFRAVITGVIFFYLRSIRGKEPHHLRKVWIFFIIGFGLLFLGGLMNIADHFPALARYLAFGRHRYADFLEQIVGYALGFLFLGIGFWQWIPAILALRKSQEDLKRQVAELTAERNKLKAIIECELRYAENENAVPSPEGPR
;
A
#
# COMPACT_ATOMS: atom_id res chain seq x y z
N MET A 1 16.36 21.96 26.03
CA MET A 1 16.82 20.54 25.90
C MET A 1 15.69 19.65 25.40
N LEU A 2 14.47 19.75 25.96
CA LEU A 2 13.30 19.01 25.45
C LEU A 2 12.90 19.42 24.02
N ASP A 3 13.02 20.69 23.64
CA ASP A 3 12.68 21.15 22.28
C ASP A 3 13.54 20.45 21.21
N ILE A 4 14.87 20.44 21.42
CA ILE A 4 15.83 19.74 20.54
C ILE A 4 15.51 18.24 20.48
N ALA A 5 15.17 17.62 21.61
CA ALA A 5 14.81 16.22 21.65
C ALA A 5 13.51 15.93 20.87
N ALA A 6 12.51 16.81 20.96
CA ALA A 6 11.26 16.71 20.22
C ALA A 6 11.49 16.86 18.70
N ASP A 7 12.38 17.77 18.30
CA ASP A 7 12.73 18.01 16.91
C ASP A 7 13.47 16.82 16.29
N ILE A 8 14.43 16.25 17.03
CA ILE A 8 15.13 15.02 16.62
C ILE A 8 14.14 13.86 16.53
N PHE A 9 13.28 13.68 17.53
CA PHE A 9 12.30 12.61 17.55
C PHE A 9 11.33 12.71 16.37
N ARG A 10 10.83 13.91 16.07
CA ARG A 10 9.99 14.17 14.90
C ARG A 10 10.73 13.83 13.61
N ALA A 11 11.96 14.29 13.43
CA ALA A 11 12.74 14.01 12.22
C ALA A 11 12.99 12.52 12.03
N VAL A 12 13.30 11.80 13.12
CA VAL A 12 13.50 10.34 13.11
C VAL A 12 12.22 9.61 12.73
N ILE A 13 11.08 9.91 13.36
CA ILE A 13 9.79 9.30 13.01
C ILE A 13 9.46 9.54 11.53
N THR A 14 9.58 10.78 11.10
CA THR A 14 9.26 11.17 9.71
C THR A 14 10.17 10.45 8.72
N GLY A 15 11.46 10.32 9.04
CA GLY A 15 12.44 9.57 8.26
C GLY A 15 12.16 8.08 8.21
N VAL A 16 11.80 7.45 9.33
CA VAL A 16 11.40 6.03 9.38
C VAL A 16 10.16 5.79 8.53
N ILE A 17 9.14 6.65 8.66
CA ILE A 17 7.93 6.56 7.84
C ILE A 17 8.28 6.73 6.36
N PHE A 18 9.09 7.71 6.00
CA PHE A 18 9.54 7.93 4.62
C PHE A 18 10.28 6.70 4.05
N PHE A 19 11.19 6.09 4.82
CA PHE A 19 11.94 4.92 4.38
C PHE A 19 11.05 3.69 4.25
N TYR A 20 10.13 3.50 5.19
CA TYR A 20 9.13 2.43 5.16
C TYR A 20 8.23 2.56 3.93
N LEU A 21 7.71 3.76 3.67
CA LEU A 21 6.93 4.08 2.49
C LEU A 21 7.72 3.82 1.19
N ARG A 22 8.98 4.26 1.13
CA ARG A 22 9.89 4.03 -0.01
C ARG A 22 10.06 2.54 -0.30
N SER A 23 10.13 1.70 0.74
CA SER A 23 10.31 0.25 0.63
C SER A 23 9.08 -0.48 0.09
N ILE A 24 7.88 0.07 0.28
CA ILE A 24 6.61 -0.57 -0.14
C ILE A 24 6.21 -0.23 -1.58
N ARG A 25 6.76 0.87 -2.14
CA ARG A 25 6.48 1.40 -3.48
C ARG A 25 6.53 0.37 -4.63
N GLY A 26 7.24 -0.75 -4.48
CA GLY A 26 7.38 -1.77 -5.52
C GLY A 26 6.24 -2.77 -5.65
N LYS A 27 5.29 -2.82 -4.71
CA LYS A 27 4.28 -3.91 -4.63
C LYS A 27 2.85 -3.48 -4.97
N GLU A 28 2.64 -2.24 -5.40
CA GLU A 28 1.29 -1.66 -5.39
C GLU A 28 0.59 -1.56 -6.75
N PRO A 29 -0.75 -1.73 -6.79
CA PRO A 29 -1.54 -1.58 -7.99
C PRO A 29 -1.43 -0.18 -8.61
N HIS A 30 -1.59 -0.08 -9.93
CA HIS A 30 -1.42 1.15 -10.71
C HIS A 30 -2.26 2.34 -10.20
N HIS A 31 -3.43 2.09 -9.61
CA HIS A 31 -4.34 3.11 -9.06
C HIS A 31 -3.81 3.76 -7.77
N LEU A 32 -3.18 2.98 -6.88
CA LEU A 32 -2.63 3.47 -5.61
C LEU A 32 -1.31 4.22 -5.78
N ARG A 33 -0.57 3.96 -6.87
CA ARG A 33 0.73 4.57 -7.16
C ARG A 33 0.69 6.11 -7.18
N LYS A 34 -0.39 6.71 -7.70
CA LYS A 34 -0.55 8.18 -7.75
C LYS A 34 -0.71 8.78 -6.35
N VAL A 35 -1.54 8.16 -5.52
CA VAL A 35 -1.77 8.58 -4.13
C VAL A 35 -0.48 8.43 -3.31
N TRP A 36 0.24 7.35 -3.54
CA TRP A 36 1.50 7.07 -2.88
C TRP A 36 2.62 8.05 -3.18
N ILE A 37 2.65 8.61 -4.39
CA ILE A 37 3.58 9.69 -4.72
C ILE A 37 3.31 10.92 -3.84
N PHE A 38 2.05 11.26 -3.54
CA PHE A 38 1.75 12.38 -2.64
C PHE A 38 2.20 12.13 -1.20
N PHE A 39 2.07 10.90 -0.69
CA PHE A 39 2.65 10.54 0.61
C PHE A 39 4.17 10.62 0.61
N ILE A 40 4.84 10.10 -0.43
CA ILE A 40 6.30 10.15 -0.54
C ILE A 40 6.79 11.60 -0.62
N ILE A 41 6.12 12.45 -1.39
CA ILE A 41 6.44 13.88 -1.49
C ILE A 41 6.18 14.55 -0.13
N GLY A 42 5.01 14.35 0.49
CA GLY A 42 4.67 14.96 1.78
C GLY A 42 5.63 14.57 2.90
N PHE A 43 5.90 13.27 3.09
CA PHE A 43 6.87 12.80 4.07
C PHE A 43 8.31 13.17 3.71
N GLY A 44 8.65 13.24 2.43
CA GLY A 44 9.96 13.72 1.97
C GLY A 44 10.19 15.18 2.30
N LEU A 45 9.17 16.04 2.11
CA LEU A 45 9.20 17.45 2.49
C LEU A 45 9.29 17.63 4.01
N LEU A 46 8.48 16.88 4.78
CA LEU A 46 8.57 16.91 6.24
C LEU A 46 9.94 16.45 6.75
N PHE A 47 10.51 15.41 6.15
CA PHE A 47 11.84 14.92 6.51
C PHE A 47 12.92 15.94 6.16
N LEU A 48 12.81 16.59 5.00
CA LEU A 48 13.73 17.64 4.58
C LEU A 48 13.64 18.87 5.49
N GLY A 49 12.44 19.27 5.91
CA GLY A 49 12.24 20.32 6.92
C GLY A 49 12.86 19.96 8.27
N GLY A 50 12.61 18.73 8.76
CA GLY A 50 13.22 18.25 10.00
C GLY A 50 14.75 18.15 9.92
N LEU A 51 15.30 17.82 8.75
CA LEU A 51 16.74 17.78 8.53
C LEU A 51 17.35 19.19 8.51
N MET A 52 16.66 20.19 7.95
CA MET A 52 17.09 21.60 8.03
C MET A 52 17.09 22.11 9.47
N ASN A 53 16.04 21.82 10.24
CA ASN A 53 15.97 22.19 11.65
C ASN A 53 17.14 21.63 12.49
N ILE A 54 17.50 20.35 12.25
CA ILE A 54 18.65 19.72 12.89
C ILE A 54 19.96 20.33 12.39
N ALA A 55 20.07 20.65 11.10
CA ALA A 55 21.26 21.24 10.50
C ALA A 55 21.62 22.59 11.13
N ASP A 56 20.65 23.40 11.52
CA ASP A 56 20.86 24.68 12.19
C ASP A 56 21.41 24.53 13.62
N HIS A 57 21.14 23.40 14.28
CA HIS A 57 21.73 23.07 15.58
C HIS A 57 23.20 22.63 15.50
N PHE A 58 23.70 22.26 14.31
CA PHE A 58 25.09 21.85 14.11
C PHE A 58 25.89 22.91 13.36
N PRO A 59 26.82 23.64 14.03
CA PRO A 59 27.58 24.74 13.41
C PRO A 59 28.45 24.31 12.21
N ALA A 60 28.77 23.02 12.09
CA ALA A 60 29.49 22.46 10.93
C ALA A 60 28.60 22.34 9.67
N LEU A 61 27.30 22.06 9.82
CA LEU A 61 26.34 21.97 8.71
C LEU A 61 25.73 23.35 8.39
N ALA A 62 25.54 24.20 9.40
CA ALA A 62 25.09 25.58 9.23
C ALA A 62 25.95 26.36 8.22
N ARG A 63 27.26 26.06 8.10
CA ARG A 63 28.14 26.69 7.11
C ARG A 63 27.87 26.26 5.67
N TYR A 64 27.39 25.04 5.46
CA TYR A 64 27.00 24.51 4.14
C TYR A 64 25.57 24.92 3.74
N LEU A 65 24.69 25.10 4.73
CA LEU A 65 23.32 25.58 4.55
C LEU A 65 23.16 27.09 4.75
N ALA A 66 24.25 27.84 4.90
CA ALA A 66 24.28 29.30 5.05
C ALA A 66 23.81 30.05 3.78
N PHE A 67 22.56 29.84 3.37
CA PHE A 67 21.80 30.78 2.58
C PHE A 67 21.64 32.04 3.44
N GLY A 68 22.30 33.11 3.01
CA GLY A 68 22.41 34.36 3.78
C GLY A 68 21.07 34.88 4.31
N ARG A 69 21.11 35.36 5.56
CA ARG A 69 19.98 35.81 6.41
C ARG A 69 19.06 34.68 6.87
N HIS A 70 19.26 34.28 8.14
CA HIS A 70 18.39 33.46 9.02
C HIS A 70 16.92 33.34 8.58
N ARG A 71 16.29 34.46 8.24
CA ARG A 71 14.87 34.52 7.87
C ARG A 71 14.46 33.65 6.68
N TYR A 72 15.33 33.46 5.68
CA TYR A 72 14.98 32.64 4.51
C TYR A 72 15.06 31.14 4.80
N ALA A 73 16.00 30.71 5.64
CA ALA A 73 16.13 29.32 6.06
C ALA A 73 14.91 28.89 6.89
N ASP A 74 14.56 29.69 7.91
CA ASP A 74 13.39 29.46 8.76
C ASP A 74 12.09 29.42 7.94
N PHE A 75 11.97 30.30 6.93
CA PHE A 75 10.81 30.31 6.04
C PHE A 75 10.72 29.05 5.19
N LEU A 76 11.85 28.56 4.66
CA LEU A 76 11.88 27.34 3.85
C LEU A 76 11.53 26.11 4.69
N GLU A 77 12.05 26.04 5.93
CA GLU A 77 11.70 24.98 6.87
C GLU A 77 10.19 24.96 7.16
N GLN A 78 9.64 26.11 7.54
CA GLN A 78 8.26 26.16 8.02
C GLN A 78 7.22 26.09 6.90
N ILE A 79 7.49 26.72 5.76
CA ILE A 79 6.55 26.75 4.63
C ILE A 79 6.76 25.53 3.72
N VAL A 80 8.00 25.28 3.27
CA VAL A 80 8.28 24.20 2.31
C VAL A 80 8.40 22.86 3.01
N GLY A 81 9.05 22.79 4.17
CA GLY A 81 9.15 21.57 4.95
C GLY A 81 7.80 21.17 5.55
N TYR A 82 7.30 21.98 6.47
CA TYR A 82 6.10 21.62 7.23
C TYR A 82 4.79 21.92 6.51
N ALA A 83 4.52 23.16 6.11
CA ALA A 83 3.20 23.52 5.58
C ALA A 83 2.87 22.78 4.28
N LEU A 84 3.78 22.77 3.30
CA LEU A 84 3.63 22.01 2.06
C LEU A 84 3.65 20.50 2.32
N GLY A 85 4.52 20.01 3.22
CA GLY A 85 4.54 18.61 3.63
C GLY A 85 3.17 18.13 4.15
N PHE A 86 2.57 18.87 5.09
CA PHE A 86 1.24 18.58 5.62
C PHE A 86 0.13 18.74 4.58
N LEU A 87 0.21 19.73 3.69
CA LEU A 87 -0.76 19.92 2.62
C LEU A 87 -0.79 18.71 1.68
N PHE A 88 0.38 18.24 1.24
CA PHE A 88 0.50 17.06 0.40
C PHE A 88 0.03 15.79 1.10
N LEU A 89 0.32 15.66 2.39
CA LEU A 89 -0.21 14.59 3.23
C LEU A 89 -1.73 14.61 3.31
N GLY A 90 -2.33 15.77 3.55
CA GLY A 90 -3.79 15.93 3.60
C GLY A 90 -4.46 15.54 2.28
N ILE A 91 -3.91 15.98 1.15
CA ILE A 91 -4.39 15.59 -0.19
C ILE A 91 -4.21 14.08 -0.40
N GLY A 92 -3.06 13.52 0.00
CA GLY A 92 -2.80 12.09 -0.03
C GLY A 92 -3.86 11.31 0.74
N PHE A 93 -4.19 11.71 1.97
CA PHE A 93 -5.24 11.09 2.78
C PHE A 93 -6.62 11.20 2.14
N TRP A 94 -6.98 12.38 1.61
CA TRP A 94 -8.27 12.59 0.95
C TRP A 94 -8.46 11.66 -0.25
N GLN A 95 -7.40 11.43 -1.03
CA GLN A 95 -7.44 10.55 -2.19
C GLN A 95 -7.27 9.06 -1.83
N TRP A 96 -6.65 8.76 -0.69
CA TRP A 96 -6.39 7.40 -0.21
C TRP A 96 -7.64 6.69 0.29
N ILE A 97 -8.51 7.38 1.04
CA ILE A 97 -9.77 6.83 1.57
C ILE A 97 -10.64 6.21 0.46
N PRO A 98 -11.01 6.93 -0.62
CA PRO A 98 -11.82 6.36 -1.68
C PRO A 98 -11.09 5.24 -2.45
N ALA A 99 -9.75 5.34 -2.60
CA ALA A 99 -8.96 4.30 -3.27
C ALA A 99 -8.96 2.97 -2.50
N ILE A 100 -8.91 3.01 -1.16
CA ILE A 100 -9.04 1.81 -0.32
C ILE A 100 -10.43 1.20 -0.41
N LEU A 101 -11.47 2.03 -0.39
CA LEU A 101 -12.85 1.57 -0.50
C LEU A 101 -13.08 0.87 -1.85
N ALA A 102 -12.54 1.42 -2.93
CA ALA A 102 -12.58 0.80 -4.25
C ALA A 102 -11.84 -0.56 -4.27
N LEU A 103 -10.66 -0.63 -3.65
CA LEU A 103 -9.90 -1.88 -3.56
C LEU A 103 -10.64 -2.99 -2.80
N ARG A 104 -11.26 -2.65 -1.67
CA ARG A 104 -12.04 -3.63 -0.88
C ARG A 104 -13.20 -4.19 -1.70
N LYS A 105 -13.91 -3.32 -2.42
CA LYS A 105 -15.02 -3.75 -3.28
C LYS A 105 -14.54 -4.70 -4.39
N SER A 106 -13.45 -4.38 -5.08
CA SER A 106 -12.88 -5.26 -6.10
C SER A 106 -12.39 -6.61 -5.54
N GLN A 107 -11.86 -6.63 -4.31
CA GLN A 107 -11.48 -7.89 -3.64
C GLN A 107 -12.70 -8.76 -3.31
N GLU A 108 -13.80 -8.15 -2.86
CA GLU A 108 -15.05 -8.87 -2.60
C GLU A 108 -15.66 -9.43 -3.89
N ASP A 109 -15.70 -8.64 -4.96
CA ASP A 109 -16.21 -9.08 -6.27
C ASP A 109 -15.35 -10.23 -6.85
N LEU A 110 -14.02 -10.17 -6.68
CA LEU A 110 -13.13 -11.23 -7.11
C LEU A 110 -13.34 -12.51 -6.31
N LYS A 111 -13.53 -12.41 -4.98
CA LYS A 111 -13.84 -13.58 -4.13
C LYS A 111 -15.16 -14.24 -4.53
N ARG A 112 -16.17 -13.45 -4.90
CA ARG A 112 -17.46 -13.97 -5.38
C ARG A 112 -17.29 -14.75 -6.68
N GLN A 113 -16.57 -14.19 -7.66
CA GLN A 113 -16.30 -14.87 -8.94
C GLN A 113 -15.52 -16.17 -8.74
N VAL A 114 -14.52 -16.18 -7.85
CA VAL A 114 -13.77 -17.40 -7.52
C VAL A 114 -14.69 -18.44 -6.87
N ALA A 115 -15.55 -18.04 -5.93
CA ALA A 115 -16.49 -18.95 -5.29
C ALA A 115 -17.49 -19.56 -6.29
N GLU A 116 -17.99 -18.76 -7.22
CA GLU A 116 -18.92 -19.19 -8.28
C GLU A 116 -18.26 -20.19 -9.24
N LEU A 117 -17.07 -19.86 -9.76
CA LEU A 117 -16.28 -20.78 -10.60
C LEU A 117 -15.93 -22.08 -9.87
N THR A 118 -15.67 -22.01 -8.56
CA THR A 118 -15.37 -23.20 -7.76
C THR A 118 -16.62 -24.07 -7.59
N ALA A 119 -17.79 -23.46 -7.42
CA ALA A 119 -19.06 -24.16 -7.36
C ALA A 119 -19.41 -24.84 -8.70
N GLU A 120 -19.20 -24.17 -9.83
CA GLU A 120 -19.38 -24.76 -11.16
C GLU A 120 -18.42 -25.93 -11.39
N ARG A 121 -17.14 -25.77 -11.06
CA ARG A 121 -16.14 -26.85 -11.14
C ARG A 121 -16.53 -28.05 -10.29
N ASN A 122 -17.06 -27.83 -9.09
CA ASN A 122 -17.49 -28.91 -8.20
C ASN A 122 -18.72 -29.63 -8.74
N LYS A 123 -19.71 -28.90 -9.28
CA LYS A 123 -20.88 -29.51 -9.94
C LYS A 123 -20.46 -30.39 -11.12
N LEU A 124 -19.57 -29.87 -11.97
CA LEU A 124 -19.11 -30.62 -13.14
C LEU A 124 -18.33 -31.88 -12.75
N LYS A 125 -17.49 -31.80 -11.71
CA LYS A 125 -16.81 -32.98 -11.15
C LYS A 125 -17.79 -34.02 -10.63
N ALA A 126 -18.82 -33.61 -9.88
CA ALA A 126 -19.82 -34.53 -9.35
C ALA A 126 -20.60 -35.27 -10.47
N ILE A 127 -20.92 -34.56 -11.56
CA ILE A 127 -21.58 -35.17 -12.73
C ILE A 127 -20.65 -36.22 -13.36
N ILE A 128 -19.38 -35.88 -13.61
CA ILE A 128 -18.40 -36.79 -14.21
C ILE A 128 -18.16 -38.01 -13.32
N GLU A 129 -18.06 -37.84 -12.00
CA GLU A 129 -17.92 -38.94 -11.05
C GLU A 129 -19.16 -39.86 -11.06
N CYS A 130 -20.37 -39.30 -11.18
CA CYS A 130 -21.59 -40.08 -11.32
C CYS A 130 -21.61 -40.90 -12.63
N GLU A 131 -21.23 -40.28 -13.75
CA GLU A 131 -21.16 -40.95 -15.06
C GLU A 131 -20.13 -42.07 -15.07
N LEU A 132 -18.93 -41.82 -14.53
CA LEU A 132 -17.91 -42.86 -14.38
C LEU A 132 -18.41 -44.04 -13.54
N ARG A 133 -19.11 -43.75 -12.44
CA ARG A 133 -19.67 -44.78 -11.57
C ARG A 133 -20.79 -45.58 -12.25
N TYR A 134 -21.60 -44.93 -13.08
CA TYR A 134 -22.63 -45.61 -13.86
C TYR A 134 -22.00 -46.56 -14.89
N ALA A 135 -21.01 -46.08 -15.65
CA ALA A 135 -20.28 -46.88 -16.62
C ALA A 135 -19.53 -48.08 -15.98
N GLU A 136 -18.96 -47.90 -14.79
CA GLU A 136 -18.33 -48.99 -14.05
C GLU A 136 -19.34 -50.07 -13.63
N ASN A 137 -20.52 -49.66 -13.14
CA ASN A 137 -21.58 -50.59 -12.75
C ASN A 137 -22.18 -51.33 -13.96
N GLU A 138 -22.36 -50.68 -15.10
CA GLU A 138 -22.87 -51.31 -16.33
C GLU A 138 -21.93 -52.41 -16.83
N ASN A 139 -20.61 -52.16 -16.81
CA ASN A 139 -19.60 -53.15 -17.17
C ASN A 139 -19.50 -54.32 -16.16
N ALA A 140 -20.04 -54.15 -14.94
CA ALA A 140 -20.01 -55.15 -13.88
C ALA A 140 -21.25 -56.06 -13.86
N VAL A 141 -22.31 -55.78 -14.64
CA VAL A 141 -23.48 -56.67 -14.77
C VAL A 141 -23.14 -57.81 -15.75
N PRO A 142 -23.02 -59.08 -15.31
CA PRO A 142 -22.83 -60.17 -16.23
C PRO A 142 -24.11 -60.39 -17.05
N SER A 143 -23.93 -60.52 -18.37
CA SER A 143 -24.98 -60.83 -19.34
C SER A 143 -25.91 -61.93 -18.79
N PRO A 144 -27.24 -61.72 -18.75
CA PRO A 144 -28.16 -62.78 -18.35
C PRO A 144 -28.04 -63.90 -19.38
N GLU A 145 -27.47 -65.03 -18.96
CA GLU A 145 -27.49 -66.27 -19.73
C GLU A 145 -28.92 -66.53 -20.21
N GLY A 146 -29.10 -66.51 -21.53
CA GLY A 146 -30.39 -66.70 -22.18
C GLY A 146 -30.96 -68.09 -21.92
N PRO A 147 -32.29 -68.23 -21.80
CA PRO A 147 -32.92 -69.51 -21.48
C PRO A 147 -32.73 -70.50 -22.65
N ARG A 148 -32.16 -71.67 -22.34
CA ARG A 148 -32.19 -72.86 -23.22
C ARG A 148 -33.36 -73.75 -22.85
#